data_AF-A0AAW1WAI1-F1
#
_entry.id   AF-A0AAW1WAI1-F1
#
_cell.length_a   1.000
_cell.length_b   1.000
_cell.length_c   1.000
_cell.angle_alpha   90.00
_cell.angle_beta   90.00
_cell.angle_gamma   90.00
#
_symmetry.space_group_name_H-M   'P 1'
#
loop_
_entity.id
_entity.type
_entity.pdbx_description
1 polymer ?
#
loop_
_entity_poly.entity_id
_entity_poly.type
_entity_poly.pdbx_seq_one_letter_code
_entity_poly.pdbx_strand_id
1 'polypeptide(L)'
;MVDAKVGGKDNLDPVAQETIGSTAIVTLVCSSHIIVANCGDSRVVLCRGKKPMALSMDHKPTREDECARIEAAGGKVIYCDVLPRTKDDECLILASDGLWDVMTNEEVCDLARKRILLWHKKTSVTLALKRGDGIDPIAQATVKLLSDRALQKGSRDNIIVIVVDLKAQRKFKSKT
;
A
#
# COMPACT_ATOMS: atom_id res chain seq x y z
N MET A 1 19.95 -16.85 -63.05
CA MET A 1 20.66 -15.78 -62.31
C MET A 1 19.69 -15.25 -61.27
N VAL A 2 19.99 -15.55 -60.00
CA VAL A 2 19.58 -14.90 -58.73
C VAL A 2 18.14 -14.39 -58.56
N ASP A 3 17.28 -15.21 -57.95
CA ASP A 3 16.19 -14.69 -57.12
C ASP A 3 16.78 -14.21 -55.79
N ALA A 4 16.59 -12.92 -55.51
CA ALA A 4 17.06 -12.27 -54.30
C ALA A 4 16.23 -12.72 -53.08
N LYS A 5 16.92 -13.26 -52.07
CA LYS A 5 16.40 -13.42 -50.70
C LYS A 5 16.04 -12.04 -50.14
N VAL A 6 14.76 -11.80 -49.87
CA VAL A 6 14.34 -10.90 -48.78
C VAL A 6 13.99 -11.80 -47.60
N GLY A 7 14.96 -11.94 -46.69
CA GLY A 7 14.77 -12.60 -45.41
C GLY A 7 14.03 -11.66 -44.47
N GLY A 8 12.73 -11.86 -44.33
CA GLY A 8 11.92 -11.31 -43.25
C GLY A 8 11.23 -12.47 -42.54
N LYS A 9 11.89 -13.07 -41.56
CA LYS A 9 11.19 -13.78 -40.49
C LYS A 9 11.38 -12.93 -39.25
N ASP A 10 10.45 -12.01 -39.04
CA ASP A 10 10.25 -11.40 -37.75
C ASP A 10 9.88 -12.53 -36.78
N ASN A 11 10.88 -13.03 -36.06
CA ASN A 11 10.67 -13.95 -34.95
C ASN A 11 10.01 -13.13 -33.84
N LEU A 12 8.69 -13.05 -33.88
CA LEU A 12 7.87 -12.50 -32.79
C LEU A 12 7.74 -13.57 -31.71
N ASP A 13 8.87 -13.96 -31.11
CA ASP A 13 8.83 -14.65 -29.84
C ASP A 13 8.32 -13.65 -28.79
N PRO A 14 7.28 -13.98 -28.00
CA PRO A 14 6.81 -13.07 -26.97
C PRO A 14 7.93 -12.77 -25.97
N VAL A 15 8.34 -11.50 -25.92
CA VAL A 15 9.43 -10.95 -25.07
C VAL A 15 8.97 -10.82 -23.61
N ALA A 16 8.35 -11.86 -23.07
CA ALA A 16 8.17 -12.01 -21.63
C ALA A 16 8.65 -13.41 -21.27
N GLN A 17 9.85 -13.49 -20.70
CA GLN A 17 10.33 -14.73 -20.09
C GLN A 17 9.31 -15.17 -19.04
N GLU A 18 8.94 -16.46 -19.04
CA GLU A 18 7.99 -17.11 -18.11
C GLU A 18 8.38 -17.00 -16.61
N THR A 19 9.45 -16.25 -16.30
CA THR A 19 10.04 -16.04 -14.98
C THR A 19 9.78 -14.65 -14.39
N ILE A 20 9.02 -13.79 -15.06
CA ILE A 20 8.71 -12.43 -14.58
C ILE A 20 7.33 -12.43 -13.90
N GLY A 21 7.29 -11.93 -12.67
CA GLY A 21 6.05 -11.76 -11.90
C GLY A 21 6.04 -10.41 -11.20
N SER A 22 4.87 -10.02 -10.70
CA SER A 22 4.71 -8.83 -9.86
C SER A 22 3.64 -9.09 -8.81
N THR A 23 3.76 -8.40 -7.69
CA THR A 23 2.71 -8.37 -6.67
C THR A 23 1.70 -7.27 -7.01
N ALA A 24 0.46 -7.45 -6.57
CA ALA A 24 -0.57 -6.45 -6.74
C ALA A 24 -1.39 -6.32 -5.46
N ILE A 25 -1.39 -5.11 -4.87
CA ILE A 25 -2.32 -4.72 -3.82
C ILE A 25 -3.17 -3.57 -4.34
N VAL A 26 -4.49 -3.75 -4.35
CA VAL A 26 -5.45 -2.76 -4.84
C VAL A 26 -6.43 -2.44 -3.72
N THR A 27 -6.66 -1.14 -3.49
CA THR A 27 -7.68 -0.67 -2.54
C THR A 27 -8.65 0.30 -3.22
N LEU A 28 -9.94 0.00 -3.14
CA LEU A 28 -11.01 0.93 -3.48
C LEU A 28 -11.55 1.59 -2.20
N VAL A 29 -11.50 2.91 -2.13
CA VAL A 29 -11.99 3.68 -0.97
C VAL A 29 -13.24 4.47 -1.36
N CYS A 30 -14.35 4.14 -0.73
CA CYS A 30 -15.63 4.83 -0.86
C CYS A 30 -15.93 5.64 0.42
N SER A 31 -17.02 6.41 0.43
CA SER A 31 -17.49 7.09 1.64
C SER A 31 -17.87 6.12 2.76
N SER A 32 -18.34 4.92 2.41
CA SER A 32 -18.87 3.92 3.34
C SER A 32 -17.99 2.69 3.55
N HIS A 33 -17.15 2.32 2.58
CA HIS A 33 -16.41 1.07 2.60
C HIS A 33 -14.98 1.24 2.09
N ILE A 34 -14.11 0.34 2.55
CA ILE A 34 -12.77 0.08 2.02
C ILE A 34 -12.79 -1.35 1.50
N ILE A 35 -12.39 -1.53 0.25
CA ILE A 35 -12.35 -2.83 -0.41
C ILE A 35 -10.92 -3.11 -0.82
N VAL A 36 -10.39 -4.27 -0.43
CA VAL A 36 -8.99 -4.65 -0.67
C VAL A 36 -8.93 -5.93 -1.49
N ALA A 37 -8.03 -5.97 -2.47
CA ALA A 37 -7.64 -7.18 -3.17
C ALA A 37 -6.11 -7.29 -3.18
N ASN A 38 -5.57 -8.43 -2.72
CA ASN A 38 -4.14 -8.68 -2.62
C ASN A 38 -3.71 -9.93 -3.39
N CYS A 39 -2.62 -9.82 -4.13
CA CYS A 39 -1.93 -10.93 -4.77
C CYS A 39 -0.42 -10.73 -4.59
N GLY A 40 0.16 -11.38 -3.58
CA GLY A 40 1.58 -11.27 -3.24
C GLY A 40 1.78 -10.93 -1.76
N ASP A 41 2.94 -10.36 -1.45
CA ASP A 41 3.39 -10.00 -0.10
C ASP A 41 3.50 -8.48 0.14
N SER A 42 3.10 -7.66 -0.85
CA SER A 42 2.68 -6.29 -0.58
C SER A 42 1.51 -6.29 0.43
N ARG A 43 1.43 -5.23 1.24
CA ARG A 43 0.45 -5.17 2.33
C ARG A 43 -0.25 -3.84 2.43
N VAL A 44 -1.53 -3.90 2.81
CA VAL A 44 -2.31 -2.75 3.24
C VAL A 44 -2.67 -2.85 4.73
N VAL A 45 -2.48 -1.73 5.44
CA VAL A 45 -2.76 -1.60 6.87
C VAL A 45 -3.64 -0.37 7.10
N LEU A 46 -4.78 -0.58 7.74
CA LEU A 46 -5.66 0.47 8.23
C LEU A 46 -5.25 0.86 9.65
N CYS A 47 -5.07 2.16 9.88
CA CYS A 47 -4.98 2.71 11.23
C CYS A 47 -6.39 3.09 11.71
N ARG A 48 -7.00 2.26 12.58
CA ARG A 48 -8.29 2.54 13.22
C ARG A 48 -8.06 2.98 14.66
N GLY A 49 -8.31 4.25 14.94
CA GLY A 49 -8.02 4.90 16.21
C GLY A 49 -6.51 4.95 16.48
N LYS A 50 -6.00 3.98 17.27
CA LYS A 50 -4.58 3.84 17.58
C LYS A 50 -4.05 2.43 17.33
N LYS A 51 -4.84 1.59 16.65
CA LYS A 51 -4.50 0.19 16.42
C LYS A 51 -4.26 -0.04 14.93
N PRO A 52 -3.17 -0.73 14.56
CA PRO A 52 -3.02 -1.23 13.20
C PRO A 52 -4.00 -2.39 12.96
N MET A 53 -4.60 -2.41 11.78
CA MET A 53 -5.43 -3.50 11.29
C MET A 53 -4.96 -3.85 9.88
N ALA A 54 -4.25 -4.97 9.72
CA ALA A 54 -3.90 -5.47 8.40
C ALA A 54 -5.18 -5.85 7.65
N LEU A 55 -5.38 -5.30 6.45
CA LEU A 55 -6.54 -5.62 5.59
C LEU A 55 -6.16 -6.55 4.43
N SER A 56 -4.91 -7.00 4.42
CA SER A 56 -4.45 -8.07 3.54
C SER A 56 -3.54 -9.00 4.33
N MET A 57 -3.45 -10.24 3.86
CA MET A 57 -2.49 -11.24 4.35
C MET A 57 -1.49 -11.53 3.27
N ASP A 58 -0.20 -11.46 3.60
CA ASP A 58 0.87 -11.77 2.67
C ASP A 58 0.79 -13.23 2.21
N HIS A 59 0.99 -13.45 0.90
CA HIS A 59 1.09 -14.77 0.31
C HIS A 59 2.55 -15.26 0.35
N LYS A 60 3.00 -15.67 1.55
CA LYS A 60 4.33 -16.27 1.73
C LYS A 60 4.24 -17.79 1.63
N PRO A 61 5.17 -18.47 0.93
CA PRO A 61 5.16 -19.94 0.81
C PRO A 61 5.25 -20.69 2.14
N THR A 62 5.79 -20.03 3.18
CA THR A 62 5.91 -20.57 4.54
C THR A 62 4.58 -20.65 5.29
N ARG A 63 3.50 -20.07 4.74
CA ARG A 63 2.19 -20.11 5.37
C ARG A 63 1.56 -21.48 5.12
N GLU A 64 1.13 -22.17 6.17
CA GLU A 64 0.70 -23.58 6.08
C GLU A 64 -0.43 -23.82 5.06
N ASP A 65 -1.43 -22.92 4.98
CA ASP A 65 -2.53 -23.01 4.02
C ASP A 65 -2.10 -22.70 2.57
N GLU A 66 -1.00 -21.96 2.39
CA GLU A 66 -0.43 -21.63 1.10
C GLU A 66 0.54 -22.71 0.63
N CYS A 67 1.36 -23.24 1.54
CA CYS A 67 2.22 -24.40 1.32
C CYS A 67 1.37 -25.61 0.86
N ALA A 68 0.33 -25.96 1.63
CA ALA A 68 -0.57 -27.06 1.30
C ALA A 68 -1.31 -26.84 -0.04
N ARG A 69 -1.53 -25.58 -0.44
CA ARG A 69 -2.15 -25.27 -1.75
C ARG A 69 -1.16 -25.39 -2.90
N ILE A 70 0.04 -24.83 -2.77
CA ILE A 70 1.10 -24.90 -3.78
C ILE A 70 1.39 -26.38 -4.09
N GLU A 71 1.41 -27.22 -3.05
CA GLU A 71 1.54 -28.67 -3.16
C GLU A 71 0.34 -29.35 -3.86
N ALA A 72 -0.86 -28.77 -3.80
CA ALA A 72 -2.10 -29.44 -4.21
C ALA A 72 -2.72 -29.01 -5.56
N ALA A 73 -2.64 -27.75 -6.03
CA ALA A 73 -3.70 -27.29 -6.95
C ALA A 73 -3.42 -26.22 -8.03
N GLY A 74 -2.23 -25.67 -8.26
CA GLY A 74 -2.00 -24.86 -9.49
C GLY A 74 -2.89 -23.62 -9.73
N GLY A 75 -3.58 -23.06 -8.72
CA GLY A 75 -4.30 -21.77 -8.78
C GLY A 75 -5.17 -21.49 -7.54
N LYS A 76 -5.34 -20.21 -7.11
CA LYS A 76 -6.20 -19.82 -5.96
C LYS A 76 -7.03 -18.54 -6.19
N VAL A 77 -8.15 -18.48 -5.46
CA VAL A 77 -9.06 -17.34 -5.27
C VAL A 77 -8.48 -16.29 -4.32
N ILE A 78 -8.57 -15.01 -4.72
CA ILE A 78 -8.20 -13.83 -3.94
C ILE A 78 -9.39 -13.45 -3.04
N TYR A 79 -9.19 -13.43 -1.71
CA TYR A 79 -10.20 -12.90 -0.80
C TYR A 79 -10.23 -11.38 -0.89
N CYS A 80 -11.41 -10.85 -1.19
CA CYS A 80 -11.65 -9.42 -1.24
C CYS A 80 -12.29 -8.98 0.08
N ASP A 81 -11.53 -8.34 0.95
CA ASP A 81 -12.06 -7.86 2.23
C ASP A 81 -12.84 -6.57 2.01
N VAL A 82 -14.15 -6.62 2.30
CA VAL A 82 -15.05 -5.45 2.29
C VAL A 82 -15.22 -4.98 3.74
N LEU A 83 -14.55 -3.88 4.08
CA LEU A 83 -14.58 -3.33 5.42
C LEU A 83 -15.41 -2.03 5.49
N PRO A 84 -16.46 -1.98 6.34
CA PRO A 84 -17.16 -0.73 6.61
C PRO A 84 -16.24 0.31 7.26
N ARG A 85 -16.34 1.54 6.77
CA ARG A 85 -15.62 2.67 7.33
C ARG A 85 -16.22 3.11 8.65
N THR A 86 -15.36 3.58 9.54
CA THR A 86 -15.75 4.13 10.82
C THR A 86 -15.21 5.54 11.00
N LYS A 87 -15.81 6.29 11.92
CA LYS A 87 -15.31 7.63 12.29
C LYS A 87 -13.94 7.57 12.97
N ASP A 88 -13.49 6.39 13.41
CA ASP A 88 -12.19 6.18 14.03
C ASP A 88 -11.10 5.85 13.00
N ASP A 89 -11.44 5.68 11.72
CA ASP A 89 -10.45 5.44 10.67
C ASP A 89 -9.57 6.68 10.47
N GLU A 90 -8.28 6.55 10.78
CA GLU A 90 -7.32 7.66 10.74
C GLU A 90 -6.66 7.77 9.38
N CYS A 91 -6.03 6.68 8.92
CA CYS A 91 -5.37 6.60 7.63
C CYS A 91 -5.24 5.16 7.15
N LEU A 92 -5.06 4.99 5.85
CA LEU A 92 -4.74 3.74 5.19
C LEU A 92 -3.31 3.82 4.63
N ILE A 93 -2.52 2.76 4.80
CA ILE A 93 -1.16 2.66 4.26
C ILE A 93 -1.09 1.41 3.39
N LEU A 94 -0.71 1.57 2.12
CA LEU A 94 -0.34 0.46 1.23
C LEU A 94 1.16 0.57 0.98
N ALA A 95 1.89 -0.54 1.05
CA ALA A 95 3.29 -0.54 0.68
C ALA A 95 3.79 -1.90 0.19
N SER A 96 4.92 -1.87 -0.53
CA SER A 96 5.71 -3.06 -0.84
C SER A 96 6.41 -3.61 0.41
N ASP A 97 6.85 -4.87 0.33
CA ASP A 97 7.68 -5.57 1.31
C ASP A 97 8.95 -4.79 1.71
N GLY A 98 9.54 -4.02 0.79
CA GLY A 98 10.66 -3.12 1.12
C GLY A 98 10.42 -2.19 2.32
N LEU A 99 9.16 -1.84 2.62
CA LEU A 99 8.77 -1.19 3.89
C LEU A 99 8.56 -2.21 5.02
N TRP A 100 7.74 -3.23 4.76
CA TRP A 100 7.22 -4.15 5.78
C TRP A 100 8.25 -5.14 6.33
N ASP A 101 9.32 -5.39 5.61
CA ASP A 101 10.42 -6.27 6.04
C ASP A 101 11.23 -5.67 7.20
N VAL A 102 11.26 -4.33 7.30
CA VAL A 102 12.04 -3.62 8.33
C VAL A 102 11.18 -2.85 9.33
N MET A 103 9.89 -2.68 9.06
CA MET A 103 8.97 -1.94 9.92
C MET A 103 7.69 -2.72 10.21
N THR A 104 7.27 -2.74 11.48
CA THR A 104 6.02 -3.41 11.87
C THR A 104 4.80 -2.55 11.56
N ASN A 105 3.63 -3.20 11.51
CA ASN A 105 2.35 -2.52 11.29
C ASN A 105 2.11 -1.41 12.33
N GLU A 106 2.47 -1.66 13.60
CA GLU A 106 2.35 -0.74 14.73
C GLU A 106 3.22 0.49 14.52
N GLU A 107 4.50 0.31 14.19
CA GLU A 107 5.44 1.42 14.00
C GLU A 107 5.01 2.32 12.84
N VAL A 108 4.62 1.72 11.71
CA VAL A 108 4.14 2.46 10.53
C VAL A 108 2.87 3.25 10.85
N CYS A 109 1.87 2.60 11.48
CA CYS A 109 0.63 3.26 11.88
C CYS A 109 0.88 4.41 12.86
N ASP A 110 1.79 4.22 13.82
CA ASP A 110 2.14 5.24 14.79
C ASP A 110 2.83 6.45 14.19
N LEU A 111 3.81 6.22 13.31
CA LEU A 111 4.51 7.31 12.63
C LEU A 111 3.57 8.08 11.70
N ALA A 112 2.76 7.37 10.91
CA ALA A 112 1.80 7.99 10.00
C ALA A 112 0.78 8.83 10.76
N ARG A 113 0.12 8.26 11.76
CA ARG A 113 -0.87 8.95 12.59
C ARG A 113 -0.26 10.17 13.30
N LYS A 114 0.93 10.04 13.90
CA LYS A 114 1.61 11.17 14.57
C LYS A 114 1.92 12.29 13.57
N ARG A 115 2.42 11.96 12.38
CA ARG A 115 2.75 12.96 11.35
C ARG A 115 1.51 13.73 10.90
N ILE A 116 0.42 13.01 10.58
CA ILE A 116 -0.84 13.61 10.16
C ILE A 116 -1.43 14.49 11.27
N LEU A 117 -1.46 14.00 12.52
CA LEU A 117 -1.97 14.77 13.67
C LEU A 117 -1.16 16.04 13.95
N LEU A 118 0.17 15.98 13.86
CA LEU A 118 1.04 17.14 14.08
C LEU A 118 0.81 18.24 13.04
N TRP A 119 0.60 17.86 11.79
CA TRP A 119 0.25 18.83 10.75
C TRP A 119 -1.06 19.52 11.06
N HIS A 120 -2.10 18.74 11.39
CA HIS A 120 -3.41 19.32 11.68
C HIS A 120 -3.39 20.27 12.88
N LYS A 121 -2.57 20.02 13.90
CA LYS A 121 -2.37 20.98 15.02
C LYS A 121 -1.75 22.30 14.56
N LYS A 122 -0.78 22.24 13.64
CA LYS A 122 -0.10 23.43 13.10
C LYS A 122 -1.00 24.20 12.11
N THR A 123 -1.75 23.49 11.29
CA THR A 123 -2.58 24.05 10.21
C THR A 123 -3.99 24.43 10.66
N SER A 124 -4.43 24.05 11.87
CA SER A 124 -5.70 24.55 12.44
C SER A 124 -5.74 26.08 12.59
N VAL A 125 -4.59 26.76 12.44
CA VAL A 125 -4.43 28.22 12.40
C VAL A 125 -4.51 28.78 10.97
N THR A 126 -4.30 27.96 9.93
CA THR A 126 -4.07 28.42 8.55
C THR A 126 -4.90 27.60 7.56
N LEU A 127 -6.20 27.91 7.50
CA LEU A 127 -7.12 27.72 6.37
C LEU A 127 -7.32 26.32 5.77
N ALA A 128 -8.59 26.01 5.57
CA ALA A 128 -9.10 24.92 4.74
C ALA A 128 -8.57 25.03 3.31
N LEU A 129 -7.40 24.44 3.04
CA LEU A 129 -6.91 24.19 1.69
C LEU A 129 -7.93 23.31 0.97
N LYS A 130 -8.25 23.70 -0.28
CA LYS A 130 -9.13 22.98 -1.21
C LYS A 130 -8.71 21.51 -1.28
N ARG A 131 -9.41 20.66 -0.53
CA ARG A 131 -9.21 19.20 -0.57
C ARG A 131 -9.69 18.69 -1.92
N GLY A 132 -8.85 17.97 -2.64
CA GLY A 132 -9.24 17.23 -3.85
C GLY A 132 -8.59 17.67 -5.16
N ASP A 133 -7.75 18.71 -5.16
CA ASP A 133 -7.03 19.14 -6.36
C ASP A 133 -5.52 18.98 -6.12
N GLY A 134 -4.96 17.84 -6.52
CA GLY A 134 -3.55 17.49 -6.37
C GLY A 134 -3.21 16.63 -5.15
N ILE A 135 -1.91 16.39 -4.99
CA ILE A 135 -1.36 15.50 -3.97
C ILE A 135 -1.41 16.17 -2.59
N ASP A 136 -1.99 15.50 -1.60
CA ASP A 136 -2.01 15.98 -0.20
C ASP A 136 -0.57 16.13 0.35
N PRO A 137 -0.13 17.35 0.72
CA PRO A 137 1.21 17.60 1.25
C PRO A 137 1.52 16.79 2.53
N ILE A 138 0.50 16.45 3.32
CA ILE A 138 0.62 15.64 4.54
C ILE A 138 0.89 14.20 4.19
N ALA A 139 0.14 13.66 3.23
CA ALA A 139 0.32 12.30 2.75
C ALA A 139 1.74 12.16 2.20
N GLN A 140 2.21 13.12 1.40
CA GLN A 140 3.59 13.13 0.88
C GLN A 140 4.64 13.21 1.97
N ALA A 141 4.47 14.11 2.95
CA ALA A 141 5.40 14.21 4.06
C ALA A 141 5.43 12.93 4.91
N THR A 142 4.32 12.19 4.96
CA THR A 142 4.21 10.92 5.66
C THR A 142 4.85 9.80 4.87
N VAL A 143 4.63 9.73 3.56
CA VAL A 143 5.31 8.80 2.63
C VAL A 143 6.83 8.97 2.78
N LYS A 144 7.34 10.19 2.68
CA LYS A 144 8.78 10.46 2.83
C LYS A 144 9.32 10.00 4.19
N LEU A 145 8.60 10.27 5.28
CA LEU A 145 8.99 9.84 6.63
C LEU A 145 9.11 8.31 6.72
N LEU A 146 8.13 7.59 6.17
CA LEU A 146 8.11 6.12 6.21
C LEU A 146 9.25 5.53 5.35
N SER A 147 9.44 6.05 4.14
CA SER A 147 10.52 5.62 3.26
C SER A 147 11.91 5.90 3.85
N ASP A 148 12.16 7.10 4.38
CA ASP A 148 13.42 7.45 5.04
C ASP A 148 13.68 6.52 6.24
N ARG A 149 12.63 6.21 7.03
CA ARG A 149 12.74 5.33 8.19
C ARG A 149 13.08 3.88 7.79
N ALA A 150 12.50 3.38 6.70
CA ALA A 150 12.82 2.06 6.16
C ALA A 150 14.29 1.96 5.72
N LEU A 151 14.79 2.98 5.00
CA LEU A 151 16.19 3.07 4.60
C LEU A 151 17.14 3.11 5.81
N GLN A 152 16.82 3.91 6.83
CA GLN A 152 17.59 3.97 8.07
C GLN A 152 17.64 2.63 8.82
N LYS A 153 16.59 1.82 8.69
CA LYS A 153 16.54 0.48 9.26
C LYS A 153 17.24 -0.58 8.40
N GLY A 154 17.83 -0.18 7.28
CA GLY A 154 18.61 -1.06 6.43
C GLY A 154 17.82 -1.76 5.34
N SER A 155 16.62 -1.27 4.98
CA SER A 155 15.96 -1.74 3.76
C SER A 155 16.86 -1.47 2.56
N ARG A 156 17.08 -2.51 1.75
CA ARG A 156 17.88 -2.47 0.52
C ARG A 156 17.02 -2.68 -0.73
N ASP A 157 15.71 -2.75 -0.55
CA ASP A 157 14.76 -3.05 -1.62
C ASP A 157 14.08 -1.79 -2.15
N ASN A 158 13.29 -1.95 -3.19
CA ASN A 158 12.39 -0.94 -3.72
C ASN A 158 11.27 -0.67 -2.70
N ILE A 159 11.18 0.58 -2.26
CA ILE A 159 10.19 1.01 -1.27
C ILE A 159 9.11 1.83 -1.98
N ILE A 160 7.93 1.24 -2.12
CA ILE A 160 6.74 1.90 -2.65
C ILE A 160 5.76 2.07 -1.49
N VAL A 161 5.31 3.31 -1.24
CA VAL A 161 4.38 3.62 -0.14
C VAL A 161 3.30 4.58 -0.61
N ILE A 162 2.05 4.25 -0.31
CA ILE A 162 0.87 5.09 -0.52
C ILE A 162 0.21 5.31 0.85
N VAL A 163 -0.10 6.57 1.16
CA VAL A 163 -0.80 6.96 2.39
C VAL A 163 -2.08 7.70 2.01
N VAL A 164 -3.21 7.28 2.58
CA VAL A 164 -4.52 7.91 2.39
C VAL A 164 -5.01 8.43 3.74
N ASP A 165 -5.19 9.75 3.90
CA ASP A 165 -5.86 10.32 5.08
C ASP A 165 -7.38 10.09 4.97
N LEU A 166 -7.94 9.36 5.93
CA LEU A 166 -9.36 8.98 5.92
C LEU A 166 -10.24 9.99 6.67
N LYS A 167 -9.64 10.98 7.34
CA LYS A 167 -10.37 12.01 8.09
C LYS A 167 -10.67 13.23 7.23
N ALA A 168 -11.96 13.50 7.00
CA ALA A 168 -12.45 14.70 6.30
C ALA A 168 -12.13 16.01 7.04
N GLN A 169 -12.21 15.99 8.37
CA GLN A 169 -11.98 17.13 9.28
C GLN A 169 -11.51 16.58 10.63
N ARG A 170 -10.46 17.15 11.22
CA ARG A 170 -9.98 16.76 12.56
C ARG A 170 -10.34 17.85 13.56
N LYS A 171 -11.33 17.61 14.42
CA LYS A 171 -11.66 18.52 15.53
C LYS A 171 -10.67 18.29 16.68
N PHE A 172 -9.88 19.29 17.03
CA PHE A 172 -9.09 19.26 18.26
C PHE A 172 -9.94 19.78 19.41
N LYS A 173 -10.11 18.98 20.48
CA LYS A 173 -10.56 19.52 21.77
C LYS A 173 -9.38 20.26 22.40
N SER A 174 -9.50 21.57 22.63
CA SER A 174 -8.57 22.25 23.53
C SER A 174 -8.77 21.70 24.94
N LYS A 175 -7.69 21.43 25.66
CA LYS A 175 -7.78 21.26 27.11
C LYS A 175 -8.03 22.64 27.69
N THR A 176 -9.21 22.84 28.29
CA THR A 176 -9.47 23.91 29.26
C THR A 176 -8.80 23.52 30.57
#